data_AF-A0A9R1GQH8-F1
#
_entry.id   AF-A0A9R1GQH8-F1
#
_cell.length_a   1.000
_cell.length_b   1.000
_cell.length_c   1.000
_cell.angle_alpha   90.00
_cell.angle_beta   90.00
_cell.angle_gamma   90.00
#
_symmetry.space_group_name_H-M   'P 1'
#
loop_
_entity.id
_entity.type
_entity.pdbx_description
1 polymer ?
#
loop_
_entity_poly.entity_id
_entity_poly.type
_entity_poly.pdbx_seq_one_letter_code
_entity_poly.pdbx_strand_id
1 'polypeptide(L)'
;MGMKRCSTPSILLMLSLAAALLIAGHPSVADDVGTILLPSQDKDQEVVMAAPRPWKCCDVTVCTRSIPPTCSCQDVVDNCAPTCEDCNGYVHPPRRVCLDRYTGDPGPKCTGAGAGGN
;
A
#
# COMPACT_ATOMS: atom_id res chain seq x y z
N MET A 1 -8.99 24.08 47.61
CA MET A 1 -8.18 23.32 46.63
C MET A 1 -7.78 21.98 47.25
N GLY A 2 -8.43 20.89 46.85
CA GLY A 2 -8.12 19.54 47.33
C GLY A 2 -7.43 18.73 46.24
N MET A 3 -6.16 18.39 46.46
CA MET A 3 -5.41 17.43 45.66
C MET A 3 -5.80 16.01 46.06
N LYS A 4 -6.05 15.12 45.09
CA LYS A 4 -6.01 13.66 45.31
C LYS A 4 -5.37 13.00 44.10
N ARG A 5 -4.16 12.46 44.30
CA ARG A 5 -3.40 11.60 43.37
C ARG A 5 -3.67 10.13 43.69
N CYS A 6 -3.20 9.29 42.75
CA CYS A 6 -2.93 7.85 42.79
C CYS A 6 -4.14 6.92 42.58
N SER A 7 -4.21 6.11 41.52
CA SER A 7 -3.28 5.10 40.95
C SER A 7 -3.77 3.70 41.31
N THR A 8 -4.37 3.07 40.30
CA THR A 8 -4.23 1.66 39.88
C THR A 8 -4.19 0.56 40.95
N PRO A 9 -5.29 -0.19 41.10
CA PRO A 9 -5.21 -1.58 41.55
C PRO A 9 -5.79 -2.60 40.55
N SER A 10 -6.18 -2.23 39.32
CA SER A 10 -6.84 -3.18 38.38
C SER A 10 -5.90 -3.98 37.48
N ILE A 11 -4.59 -3.68 37.42
CA ILE A 11 -3.69 -4.35 36.45
C ILE A 11 -3.01 -5.61 37.04
N LEU A 12 -3.00 -5.79 38.36
CA LEU A 12 -2.29 -6.91 39.01
C LEU A 12 -3.07 -8.23 39.11
N LEU A 13 -4.32 -8.32 38.61
CA LEU A 13 -5.16 -9.50 38.80
C LEU A 13 -5.16 -10.51 37.64
N MET A 14 -4.25 -10.41 36.66
CA MET A 14 -4.23 -11.34 35.51
C MET A 14 -2.92 -12.13 35.34
N LEU A 15 -2.02 -12.11 36.33
CA LEU A 15 -0.69 -12.74 36.22
C LEU A 15 -0.49 -13.96 37.13
N SER A 16 -1.52 -14.79 37.31
CA SER A 16 -1.45 -15.98 38.16
C SER A 16 -2.30 -17.14 37.62
N LEU A 17 -1.87 -17.85 36.57
CA LEU A 17 -2.17 -19.29 36.39
C LEU A 17 -1.46 -19.90 35.16
N ALA A 18 -0.18 -20.25 35.29
CA ALA A 18 0.46 -21.27 34.46
C ALA A 18 1.83 -21.64 35.05
N ALA A 19 1.82 -22.36 36.16
CA ALA A 19 3.02 -23.01 36.67
C ALA A 19 2.72 -24.49 36.93
N ALA A 20 3.62 -25.32 36.40
CA ALA A 20 3.86 -26.73 36.70
C ALA A 20 2.96 -27.78 36.02
N LEU A 21 3.51 -28.40 34.97
CA LEU A 21 3.72 -29.86 34.94
C LEU A 21 5.02 -30.14 34.16
N LEU A 22 6.07 -30.51 34.89
CA LEU A 22 7.31 -31.11 34.41
C LEU A 22 7.10 -32.62 34.24
N ILE A 23 7.24 -33.18 33.04
CA ILE A 23 7.55 -34.62 32.86
C ILE A 23 8.59 -34.80 31.74
N ALA A 24 9.78 -35.22 32.19
CA ALA A 24 10.77 -36.13 31.60
C ALA A 24 10.82 -36.39 30.08
N GLY A 25 12.05 -36.25 29.54
CA GLY A 25 12.76 -37.35 28.85
C GLY A 25 12.29 -37.78 27.45
N HIS A 26 13.11 -37.46 26.45
CA HIS A 26 13.02 -37.97 25.07
C HIS A 26 13.10 -39.50 24.97
N PRO A 27 12.41 -40.10 23.99
CA PRO A 27 13.10 -40.98 23.06
C PRO A 27 12.89 -40.51 21.61
N SER A 28 13.99 -40.48 20.85
CA SER A 28 13.94 -40.32 19.40
C SER A 28 13.33 -41.59 18.80
N VAL A 29 12.28 -41.45 18.01
CA VAL A 29 11.84 -42.47 17.06
C VAL A 29 11.90 -41.87 15.67
N ALA A 30 12.53 -42.64 14.78
CA ALA A 30 12.84 -42.29 13.42
C ALA A 30 11.60 -42.29 12.52
N ASP A 31 11.75 -41.53 11.42
CA ASP A 31 11.15 -41.74 10.10
C ASP A 31 9.64 -41.48 9.96
N ASP A 32 9.31 -40.26 9.55
CA ASP A 32 8.28 -40.02 8.53
C ASP A 32 8.63 -38.75 7.74
N VAL A 33 9.15 -38.93 6.53
CA VAL A 33 9.15 -37.88 5.50
C VAL A 33 7.70 -37.68 5.10
N GLY A 34 7.04 -36.70 5.72
CA GLY A 34 5.60 -36.54 5.58
C GLY A 34 5.13 -35.11 5.74
N THR A 35 5.50 -34.27 4.78
CA THR A 35 4.82 -33.00 4.47
C THR A 35 4.91 -31.92 5.54
N ILE A 36 5.93 -31.08 5.43
CA ILE A 36 5.87 -29.71 5.96
C ILE A 36 4.67 -29.05 5.27
N LEU A 37 3.51 -29.06 5.93
CA LEU A 37 2.43 -28.15 5.62
C LEU A 37 2.94 -26.76 5.99
N LEU A 38 3.55 -26.06 5.03
CA LEU A 38 3.64 -24.63 5.13
C LEU A 38 2.20 -24.13 5.25
N PRO A 39 1.83 -23.40 6.32
CA PRO A 39 0.65 -22.59 6.22
C PRO A 39 0.94 -21.60 5.10
N SER A 40 0.30 -21.81 3.95
CA SER A 40 -0.05 -20.69 3.09
C SER A 40 -0.85 -19.79 3.99
N GLN A 41 -0.20 -18.80 4.61
CA GLN A 41 -0.90 -17.59 4.99
C GLN A 41 -1.44 -17.08 3.68
N ASP A 42 -2.67 -17.48 3.38
CA ASP A 42 -3.62 -16.65 2.67
C ASP A 42 -3.72 -15.39 3.54
N LYS A 43 -2.70 -14.53 3.42
CA LYS A 43 -2.81 -13.15 3.80
C LYS A 43 -4.02 -12.73 3.00
N ASP A 44 -5.10 -12.46 3.73
CA ASP A 44 -6.26 -11.75 3.25
C ASP A 44 -5.74 -10.82 2.18
N GLN A 45 -6.01 -11.18 0.91
CA GLN A 45 -5.72 -10.30 -0.19
C GLN A 45 -6.77 -9.24 -0.01
N GLU A 46 -6.49 -8.33 0.92
CA GLU A 46 -7.13 -7.05 1.02
C GLU A 46 -6.93 -6.50 -0.37
N VAL A 47 -7.99 -6.62 -1.15
CA VAL A 47 -8.07 -6.05 -2.47
C VAL A 47 -8.11 -4.56 -2.17
N VAL A 48 -6.93 -4.00 -1.90
CA VAL A 48 -6.72 -2.57 -1.80
C VAL A 48 -7.14 -2.10 -3.18
N MET A 49 -8.38 -1.62 -3.29
CA MET A 49 -8.93 -1.11 -4.52
C MET A 49 -7.98 -0.03 -4.97
N ALA A 50 -7.13 -0.36 -5.95
CA ALA A 50 -6.07 0.53 -6.38
C ALA A 50 -6.75 1.84 -6.77
N ALA A 51 -6.34 2.94 -6.15
CA ALA A 51 -6.88 4.25 -6.48
C ALA A 51 -6.79 4.43 -8.01
N PRO A 52 -7.79 5.03 -8.65
CA PRO A 52 -7.71 5.29 -10.08
C PRO A 52 -6.51 6.19 -10.38
N ARG A 53 -5.91 5.99 -11.55
CA ARG A 53 -4.80 6.83 -12.01
C ARG A 53 -5.29 8.25 -12.29
N PRO A 54 -4.49 9.29 -12.02
CA PRO A 54 -4.86 10.67 -12.34
C PRO A 54 -4.96 10.95 -13.84
N TRP A 55 -4.34 10.13 -14.69
CA TRP A 55 -4.37 10.20 -16.15
C TRP A 55 -4.77 8.87 -16.80
N LYS A 56 -5.28 8.94 -18.04
CA LYS A 56 -5.68 7.75 -18.82
C LYS A 56 -4.49 7.09 -19.53
N CYS A 57 -3.70 7.91 -20.21
CA CYS A 57 -2.44 7.58 -20.88
C CYS A 57 -1.40 8.64 -20.52
N CYS A 58 -0.11 8.33 -20.67
CA CYS A 58 0.96 9.31 -20.45
C CYS A 58 2.17 9.03 -21.35
N ASP A 59 2.58 10.02 -22.14
CA ASP A 59 3.75 9.92 -23.03
C ASP A 59 5.07 10.15 -22.29
N VAL A 60 5.08 11.08 -21.33
CA VAL A 60 6.24 11.46 -20.51
C VAL A 60 6.02 11.09 -19.05
N THR A 61 6.35 9.85 -18.70
CA THR A 61 6.25 9.33 -17.32
C THR A 61 7.57 9.47 -16.57
N VAL A 62 7.51 9.87 -15.30
CA VAL A 62 8.65 9.87 -14.38
C VAL A 62 8.29 9.07 -13.15
N CYS A 63 9.07 8.02 -12.86
CA CYS A 63 8.79 7.09 -11.77
C CYS A 63 10.00 6.95 -10.83
N THR A 64 9.74 6.69 -9.56
CA THR A 64 10.77 6.23 -8.61
C THR A 64 11.26 4.83 -8.97
N ARG A 65 12.42 4.42 -8.42
CA ARG A 65 12.99 3.07 -8.60
C ARG A 65 12.49 2.06 -7.55
N SER A 66 11.37 2.33 -6.88
CA SER A 66 10.77 1.45 -5.86
C SER A 66 9.84 0.40 -6.50
N ILE A 67 9.44 -0.61 -5.72
CA ILE A 67 8.46 -1.63 -6.11
C ILE A 67 7.32 -1.62 -5.06
N PRO A 68 6.09 -1.14 -5.38
CA PRO A 68 5.72 -0.48 -6.64
C PRO A 68 6.36 0.91 -6.80
N PRO A 69 6.51 1.39 -8.04
CA PRO A 69 6.99 2.74 -8.29
C PRO A 69 5.91 3.78 -7.98
N THR A 70 6.34 4.98 -7.56
CA THR A 70 5.48 6.17 -7.55
C THR A 70 5.82 7.00 -8.78
N CYS A 71 4.84 7.22 -9.64
CA CYS A 71 4.94 7.87 -10.92
C CYS A 71 4.20 9.21 -10.96
N SER A 72 4.65 10.11 -11.83
CA SER A 72 3.98 11.36 -12.20
C SER A 72 3.95 11.48 -13.72
N CYS A 73 2.90 12.06 -14.28
CA CYS A 73 2.81 12.35 -15.71
C CYS A 73 3.18 13.80 -16.00
N GLN A 74 4.09 14.03 -16.93
CA GLN A 74 4.55 15.37 -17.33
C GLN A 74 3.97 15.82 -18.67
N ASP A 75 2.93 15.15 -19.15
CA ASP A 75 2.25 15.54 -20.38
C ASP A 75 1.62 16.92 -20.20
N VAL A 76 1.89 17.79 -21.16
CA VAL A 76 1.28 19.11 -21.24
C VAL A 76 0.02 18.99 -22.07
N VAL A 77 -1.12 19.24 -21.43
CA VAL A 77 -2.46 19.08 -22.02
C VAL A 77 -3.24 20.39 -21.95
N ASP A 78 -4.27 20.53 -22.80
CA ASP A 78 -5.17 21.68 -22.74
C ASP A 78 -6.07 21.61 -21.49
N ASN A 79 -6.52 20.40 -21.14
CA ASN A 79 -7.32 20.11 -19.95
C ASN A 79 -6.83 18.82 -19.29
N CYS A 80 -6.71 18.82 -17.96
CA CYS A 80 -6.41 17.59 -17.23
C CYS A 80 -7.62 16.65 -17.20
N ALA A 81 -7.35 15.35 -17.03
CA ALA A 81 -8.39 14.36 -16.79
C ALA A 81 -9.15 14.68 -15.49
N PRO A 82 -10.44 14.30 -15.38
CA PRO A 82 -11.27 14.58 -14.20
C PRO A 82 -10.78 13.87 -12.93
N THR A 83 -9.91 12.86 -13.10
CA THR A 83 -9.23 12.13 -12.03
C THR A 83 -8.00 12.84 -11.49
N CYS A 84 -7.57 13.94 -12.10
CA CYS A 84 -6.47 14.75 -11.62
C CYS A 84 -6.98 15.83 -10.65
N GLU A 85 -6.51 15.81 -9.41
CA GLU A 85 -6.89 16.74 -8.35
C GLU A 85 -6.12 18.05 -8.45
N ASP A 86 -4.81 18.01 -8.72
CA ASP A 86 -3.95 19.18 -8.89
C ASP A 86 -3.59 19.39 -10.36
N CYS A 87 -4.44 20.14 -11.05
CA CYS A 87 -4.26 20.53 -12.45
C CYS A 87 -3.76 21.97 -12.54
N ASN A 88 -2.45 22.17 -12.73
CA ASN A 88 -1.85 23.49 -12.74
C ASN A 88 -1.31 23.89 -14.11
N GLY A 89 -1.42 25.17 -14.46
CA GLY A 89 -0.93 25.73 -15.73
C GLY A 89 -0.78 27.25 -15.66
N TYR A 90 0.36 27.77 -16.14
CA TYR A 90 0.73 29.19 -15.95
C TYR A 90 1.01 29.97 -17.24
N VAL A 91 0.80 29.39 -18.42
CA VAL A 91 1.22 30.03 -19.68
C VAL A 91 0.06 30.04 -20.67
N HIS A 92 -0.17 31.17 -21.35
CA HIS A 92 -1.13 31.31 -22.45
C HIS A 92 -0.50 30.83 -23.78
N PRO A 93 -1.20 30.03 -24.61
CA PRO A 93 -2.50 29.39 -24.37
C PRO A 93 -2.40 28.35 -23.23
N PRO A 94 -3.47 28.15 -22.44
CA PRO A 94 -3.43 27.42 -21.18
C PRO A 94 -2.90 26.01 -21.39
N ARG A 95 -1.63 25.83 -21.02
CA ARG A 95 -0.96 24.54 -21.00
C ARG A 95 -0.92 24.07 -19.56
N ARG A 96 -1.55 22.94 -19.29
CA ARG A 96 -1.69 22.37 -17.95
C ARG A 96 -0.92 21.07 -17.84
N VAL A 97 -0.47 20.79 -16.63
CA VAL A 97 0.16 19.53 -16.26
C VAL A 97 -0.55 19.02 -15.01
N CYS A 98 -0.80 17.72 -14.97
CA CYS A 98 -1.30 17.08 -13.76
C CYS A 98 -0.14 16.87 -12.78
N LEU A 99 -0.23 17.42 -11.57
CA LEU A 99 0.83 17.33 -10.56
C LEU A 99 0.66 16.13 -9.62
N ASP A 100 -0.46 15.43 -9.72
CA ASP A 100 -0.75 14.24 -8.93
C ASP A 100 0.30 13.14 -9.13
N ARG A 101 0.54 12.40 -8.06
CA ARG A 101 1.37 11.20 -8.06
C ARG A 101 0.50 9.96 -7.95
N TYR A 102 0.92 8.92 -8.66
CA TYR A 102 0.29 7.61 -8.64
C TYR A 102 1.27 6.54 -8.23
N THR A 103 0.90 5.65 -7.31
CA THR A 103 1.72 4.48 -6.96
C THR A 103 1.22 3.26 -7.72
N GLY A 104 2.03 2.74 -8.64
CA GLY A 104 1.70 1.60 -9.48
C GLY A 104 2.16 1.78 -10.93
N ASP A 105 1.60 0.96 -11.81
CA ASP A 105 1.86 1.03 -13.25
C ASP A 105 1.32 2.35 -13.84
N PRO A 106 2.12 3.18 -14.51
CA PRO A 106 1.67 4.47 -15.03
C PRO A 106 0.70 4.34 -16.22
N GLY A 107 0.59 3.16 -16.82
CA GLY A 107 -0.24 2.81 -17.96
C GLY A 107 0.38 3.10 -19.33
N PRO A 108 -0.45 3.04 -20.39
CA PRO A 108 0.03 3.12 -21.76
C PRO A 108 0.41 4.56 -22.15
N LYS A 109 1.23 4.66 -23.20
CA LYS A 109 1.50 5.92 -23.90
C LYS A 109 0.30 6.36 -24.74
N CYS A 110 0.10 7.66 -24.88
CA CYS A 110 -0.95 8.24 -25.70
C CYS A 110 -0.64 8.11 -27.20
N THR A 111 0.61 8.31 -27.62
CA THR A 111 0.97 8.31 -29.05
C THR A 111 1.05 6.91 -29.69
N GLY A 112 0.91 5.83 -28.91
CA GLY A 112 1.01 4.45 -29.39
C GLY A 112 -0.30 3.65 -29.35
N ALA A 113 -1.37 4.21 -28.80
CA ALA A 113 -2.64 3.53 -28.60
C ALA A 113 -3.80 4.43 -29.08
N GLY A 114 -3.98 4.57 -30.39
CA GLY A 114 -5.17 5.14 -31.02
C GLY A 114 -5.61 6.51 -30.48
N ALA A 115 -5.12 7.56 -31.15
CA ALA A 115 -5.56 8.95 -30.98
C ALA A 115 -7.06 9.12 -30.66
N GLY A 116 -7.38 9.89 -29.62
CA GLY A 116 -8.77 10.24 -29.31
C GLY A 116 -8.97 10.73 -27.88
N GLY A 117 -8.30 11.83 -27.50
CA GLY A 117 -8.68 12.60 -26.32
C GLY A 117 -9.85 13.53 -26.68
N ASN A 118 -10.89 13.51 -25.84
CA ASN A 118 -11.76 14.66 -25.57
C ASN A 118 -11.60 14.98 -24.08
#